data_AF-A0A2T7KGG9-F1
#
_entry.id   AF-A0A2T7KGG9-F1
#
_cell.length_a   1.000
_cell.length_b   1.000
_cell.length_c   1.000
_cell.angle_alpha   90.00
_cell.angle_beta   90.00
_cell.angle_gamma   90.00
#
_symmetry.space_group_name_H-M   'P 1'
#
loop_
_entity.id
_entity.type
_entity.pdbx_description
1 polymer ?
#
loop_
_entity_poly.entity_id
_entity_poly.type
_entity_poly.pdbx_seq_one_letter_code
_entity_poly.pdbx_strand_id
1 'polypeptide(L)'
;MCRFSFPLPGVGAILRGMRTMRGVGFVAAGVAVAVVLSGCGGGGGDGKAASSSPPASPSSALPAAEESTGEPESVYPVGPEGEIDELADEKGWIVDELYGSASGFVQDICDSLPVSAVDGASRPQWLAESGQMDGDHGEVLLVGVPKLCPKWSKAVKQAASGRYERWFGDGTYVVSAKTPTAEELSEGEGLPIPPGTYRAQGQMEDCYWERTSKGGDIIDNQLATSAQSITVTIAASDGQFTSERCAVWKPVK
;
A
#
# COMPACT_ATOMS: atom_id res chain seq x y z
N MET A 1 15.67 39.09 15.58
CA MET A 1 14.25 38.97 15.21
C MET A 1 14.18 38.62 13.72
N CYS A 2 14.02 37.35 13.39
CA CYS A 2 13.53 36.88 12.08
C CYS A 2 12.81 35.56 12.34
N ARG A 3 11.48 35.60 12.27
CA ARG A 3 10.60 34.42 12.29
C ARG A 3 10.66 33.79 10.90
N PHE A 4 11.04 32.52 10.81
CA PHE A 4 10.74 31.69 9.66
C PHE A 4 9.69 30.68 10.07
N SER A 5 8.44 30.94 9.66
CA SER A 5 7.36 29.96 9.66
C SER A 5 7.61 28.97 8.52
N PHE A 6 7.68 27.69 8.85
CA PHE A 6 7.58 26.61 7.87
C PHE A 6 6.11 26.15 7.76
N PRO A 7 5.57 25.94 6.55
CA PRO A 7 4.26 25.36 6.36
C PRO A 7 4.31 23.84 6.57
N LEU A 8 3.33 23.32 7.30
CA LEU A 8 3.05 21.89 7.44
C LEU A 8 2.59 21.31 6.08
N PRO A 9 3.04 20.11 5.68
CA PRO A 9 2.45 19.41 4.54
C PRO A 9 1.04 18.93 4.90
N GLY A 10 0.08 19.37 4.08
CA GLY A 10 -1.33 19.08 4.21
C GLY A 10 -1.68 17.61 3.98
N VAL A 11 -2.59 17.14 4.81
CA VAL A 11 -3.28 15.85 4.77
C VAL A 11 -4.00 15.71 3.42
N GLY A 12 -3.60 14.74 2.61
CA GLY A 12 -4.33 14.31 1.43
C GLY A 12 -5.56 13.50 1.85
N ALA A 13 -6.74 14.12 1.77
CA ALA A 13 -8.01 13.45 1.97
C ALA A 13 -8.32 12.56 0.75
N ILE A 14 -8.32 11.24 0.95
CA ILE A 14 -8.81 10.27 -0.03
C ILE A 14 -10.35 10.25 0.08
N LEU A 15 -11.02 10.75 -0.96
CA LEU A 15 -12.46 10.64 -1.16
C LEU A 15 -12.83 9.16 -1.37
N ARG A 16 -13.39 8.51 -0.34
CA ARG A 16 -13.99 7.17 -0.48
C ARG A 16 -15.41 7.31 -1.04
N GLY A 17 -15.65 6.67 -2.17
CA GLY A 17 -16.92 6.70 -2.90
C GLY A 17 -18.11 6.18 -2.08
N MET A 18 -19.21 6.91 -2.16
CA MET A 18 -20.49 6.58 -1.54
C MET A 18 -21.13 5.35 -2.23
N ARG A 19 -21.28 4.24 -1.51
CA ARG A 19 -22.18 3.15 -1.91
C ARG A 19 -23.63 3.64 -1.82
N THR A 20 -24.34 3.61 -2.95
CA THR A 20 -25.76 3.95 -3.06
C THR A 20 -26.62 2.80 -2.55
N MET A 21 -27.32 3.00 -1.43
CA MET A 21 -28.53 2.25 -1.11
C MET A 21 -29.74 3.17 -1.36
N ARG A 22 -30.60 2.81 -2.30
CA ARG A 22 -31.92 3.45 -2.50
C ARG A 22 -33.03 2.47 -2.14
N GLY A 23 -33.52 2.61 -0.91
CA GLY A 23 -34.85 2.17 -0.49
C GLY A 23 -35.91 3.22 -0.83
N VAL A 24 -37.12 2.75 -1.05
CA VAL A 24 -38.31 3.40 -1.65
C VAL A 24 -38.92 4.49 -0.76
N GLY A 25 -39.37 5.60 -1.36
CA GLY A 25 -40.25 6.59 -0.72
C GLY A 25 -40.56 7.80 -1.62
N PHE A 26 -41.78 7.85 -2.17
CA PHE A 26 -42.36 8.92 -2.99
C PHE A 26 -42.58 10.23 -2.21
N VAL A 27 -42.33 11.40 -2.82
CA VAL A 27 -43.26 12.57 -2.93
C VAL A 27 -42.83 13.44 -4.13
N ALA A 28 -43.81 13.89 -4.92
CA ALA A 28 -43.66 14.72 -6.13
C ALA A 28 -43.83 16.23 -5.85
N ALA A 29 -43.06 17.05 -6.57
CA ALA A 29 -43.30 18.43 -7.04
C ALA A 29 -41.93 18.95 -7.54
N GLY A 30 -41.70 19.58 -8.68
CA GLY A 30 -42.51 20.32 -9.63
C GLY A 30 -41.66 21.53 -10.08
N VAL A 31 -41.72 21.87 -11.37
CA VAL A 31 -41.25 23.12 -12.04
C VAL A 31 -39.91 23.05 -12.77
N ALA A 32 -40.00 23.28 -14.08
CA ALA A 32 -38.95 23.43 -15.09
C ALA A 32 -38.32 24.83 -15.09
N VAL A 33 -37.20 25.03 -15.82
CA VAL A 33 -37.06 26.03 -16.91
C VAL A 33 -35.61 26.16 -17.42
N ALA A 34 -35.51 26.16 -18.76
CA ALA A 34 -34.61 26.81 -19.71
C ALA A 34 -33.08 26.60 -19.77
N VAL A 35 -32.73 26.15 -20.97
CA VAL A 35 -31.52 26.31 -21.80
C VAL A 35 -31.01 27.76 -21.87
N VAL A 36 -29.68 27.94 -21.86
CA VAL A 36 -28.99 28.97 -22.67
C VAL A 36 -27.69 28.39 -23.25
N LEU A 37 -27.60 28.45 -24.58
CA LEU A 37 -26.41 28.22 -25.40
C LEU A 37 -25.60 29.51 -25.54
N SER A 38 -24.27 29.41 -25.46
CA SER A 38 -23.28 30.40 -25.88
C SER A 38 -21.92 29.69 -25.89
N GLY A 39 -21.06 29.67 -26.91
CA GLY A 39 -20.95 30.41 -28.17
C GLY A 39 -19.46 30.71 -28.42
N CYS A 40 -19.00 30.57 -29.69
CA CYS A 40 -17.76 31.09 -30.31
C CYS A 40 -16.38 30.64 -29.75
N GLY A 41 -15.31 30.45 -30.54
CA GLY A 41 -15.04 30.71 -31.96
C GLY A 41 -13.52 30.87 -32.22
N GLY A 42 -13.10 30.68 -33.48
CA GLY A 42 -11.80 31.11 -34.08
C GLY A 42 -10.65 30.11 -33.90
N GLY A 43 -9.97 29.57 -34.93
CA GLY A 43 -9.35 30.18 -36.13
C GLY A 43 -7.85 30.39 -35.83
N GLY A 44 -6.82 30.03 -36.63
CA GLY A 44 -6.62 29.46 -37.96
C GLY A 44 -5.09 29.44 -38.26
N GLY A 45 -4.69 28.94 -39.44
CA GLY A 45 -3.36 29.13 -40.08
C GLY A 45 -2.33 28.01 -39.82
N ASP A 46 -2.06 27.10 -40.77
CA ASP A 46 -1.28 27.19 -42.04
C ASP A 46 0.24 26.97 -41.88
N GLY A 47 0.76 25.96 -42.60
CA GLY A 47 2.19 25.63 -42.64
C GLY A 47 2.51 24.43 -43.54
N LYS A 48 2.49 24.67 -44.85
CA LYS A 48 2.75 23.72 -45.96
C LYS A 48 4.26 23.56 -46.21
N ALA A 49 4.74 22.34 -46.48
CA ALA A 49 5.83 22.10 -47.43
C ALA A 49 5.78 20.66 -47.98
N ALA A 50 5.86 20.58 -49.30
CA ALA A 50 5.68 19.39 -50.11
C ALA A 50 7.02 18.75 -50.52
N SER A 51 7.01 17.47 -50.89
CA SER A 51 7.78 16.98 -52.03
C SER A 51 7.21 15.67 -52.56
N SER A 52 7.25 15.50 -53.88
CA SER A 52 6.47 14.55 -54.68
C SER A 52 7.33 13.64 -55.57
N SER A 53 7.17 12.32 -55.39
CA SER A 53 6.94 11.23 -56.39
C SER A 53 8.06 10.78 -57.39
N PRO A 54 7.88 9.69 -58.22
CA PRO A 54 7.96 8.21 -57.94
C PRO A 54 8.75 7.46 -59.09
N PRO A 55 8.45 6.23 -59.62
CA PRO A 55 8.00 4.90 -59.10
C PRO A 55 8.88 3.69 -59.60
N ALA A 56 8.62 2.45 -59.12
CA ALA A 56 8.45 1.22 -59.94
C ALA A 56 8.33 -0.10 -59.11
N SER A 57 7.25 -0.85 -59.38
CA SER A 57 6.89 -2.25 -59.00
C SER A 57 7.81 -3.31 -59.69
N PRO A 58 7.78 -4.66 -59.41
CA PRO A 58 6.59 -5.46 -59.07
C PRO A 58 6.69 -6.71 -58.16
N SER A 59 5.50 -7.12 -57.70
CA SER A 59 4.94 -8.48 -57.55
C SER A 59 5.80 -9.63 -57.01
N SER A 60 5.36 -10.23 -55.89
CA SER A 60 5.33 -11.70 -55.75
C SER A 60 4.43 -12.15 -54.59
N ALA A 61 3.60 -13.14 -54.93
CA ALA A 61 3.06 -14.22 -54.10
C ALA A 61 2.12 -13.87 -52.93
N LEU A 62 0.84 -14.24 -53.16
CA LEU A 62 -0.06 -14.72 -52.12
C LEU A 62 0.58 -15.89 -51.36
N PRO A 63 0.56 -15.95 -50.02
CA PRO A 63 0.49 -17.22 -49.34
C PRO A 63 -0.96 -17.67 -49.25
N ALA A 64 -1.15 -18.96 -49.54
CA ALA A 64 -2.35 -19.70 -49.23
C ALA A 64 -2.72 -19.51 -47.76
N ALA A 65 -4.02 -19.43 -47.49
CA ALA A 65 -4.55 -19.66 -46.16
C ALA A 65 -4.19 -21.10 -45.77
N GLU A 66 -3.12 -21.26 -45.01
CA GLU A 66 -2.97 -22.44 -44.18
C GLU A 66 -4.01 -22.29 -43.07
N GLU A 67 -5.05 -23.12 -43.18
CA GLU A 67 -5.92 -23.49 -42.08
C GLU A 67 -5.03 -24.17 -41.03
N SER A 68 -4.36 -23.35 -40.23
CA SER A 68 -3.70 -23.77 -39.02
C SER A 68 -4.82 -24.23 -38.10
N THR A 69 -4.91 -25.54 -37.93
CA THR A 69 -5.47 -26.14 -36.71
C THR A 69 -4.55 -25.73 -35.56
N GLY A 70 -4.61 -24.44 -35.20
CA GLY A 70 -3.93 -23.89 -34.05
C GLY A 70 -4.67 -24.40 -32.83
N GLU A 71 -4.01 -25.27 -32.08
CA GLU A 71 -4.27 -25.40 -30.65
C GLU A 71 -4.35 -23.97 -30.09
N PRO A 72 -5.40 -23.61 -29.32
CA PRO A 72 -5.57 -22.23 -28.90
C PRO A 72 -4.28 -21.80 -28.20
N GLU A 73 -3.57 -20.81 -28.77
CA GLU A 73 -2.41 -20.25 -28.12
C GLU A 73 -2.85 -19.79 -26.73
N SER A 74 -2.24 -20.38 -25.70
CA SER A 74 -2.43 -19.94 -24.33
C SER A 74 -2.20 -18.43 -24.28
N VAL A 75 -3.21 -17.68 -23.87
CA VAL A 75 -3.12 -16.22 -23.68
C VAL A 75 -2.08 -15.88 -22.61
N TYR A 76 -1.77 -16.85 -21.74
CA TYR A 76 -0.83 -16.72 -20.64
C TYR A 76 0.54 -17.30 -20.98
N PRO A 77 1.63 -16.68 -20.47
CA PRO A 77 2.98 -17.19 -20.68
C PRO A 77 3.17 -18.55 -20.01
N VAL A 78 3.99 -19.42 -20.59
CA VAL A 78 4.33 -20.70 -19.96
C VAL A 78 5.22 -20.44 -18.74
N GLY A 79 4.78 -20.90 -17.56
CA GLY A 79 5.54 -20.79 -16.32
C GLY A 79 4.67 -20.41 -15.12
N PRO A 80 5.27 -20.27 -13.93
CA PRO A 80 4.54 -19.92 -12.72
C PRO A 80 3.86 -18.55 -12.80
N GLU A 81 4.38 -17.61 -13.60
CA GLU A 81 3.76 -16.31 -13.86
C GLU A 81 2.41 -16.48 -14.58
N GLY A 82 2.36 -17.25 -15.67
CA GLY A 82 1.11 -17.47 -16.40
C GLY A 82 0.09 -18.29 -15.59
N GLU A 83 0.55 -19.23 -14.77
CA GLU A 83 -0.34 -19.94 -13.84
C GLU A 83 -0.99 -19.00 -12.81
N ILE A 84 -0.28 -17.94 -12.38
CA ILE A 84 -0.83 -16.93 -11.47
C ILE A 84 -1.82 -16.03 -12.22
N ASP A 85 -1.47 -15.60 -13.43
CA ASP A 85 -2.31 -14.72 -14.25
C ASP A 85 -3.61 -15.42 -14.69
N GLU A 86 -3.52 -16.66 -15.15
CA GLU A 86 -4.68 -17.49 -15.51
C GLU A 86 -5.62 -17.67 -14.31
N LEU A 87 -5.06 -17.97 -13.13
CA LEU A 87 -5.86 -18.14 -11.93
C LEU A 87 -6.51 -16.81 -11.50
N ALA A 88 -5.79 -15.70 -11.57
CA ALA A 88 -6.33 -14.39 -11.23
C ALA A 88 -7.52 -14.03 -12.12
N ASP A 89 -7.43 -14.26 -13.42
CA ASP A 89 -8.52 -14.05 -14.36
C ASP A 89 -9.69 -15.03 -14.13
N GLU A 90 -9.41 -16.30 -13.85
CA GLU A 90 -10.45 -17.30 -13.50
C GLU A 90 -11.23 -16.88 -12.23
N LYS A 91 -10.53 -16.32 -11.24
CA LYS A 91 -11.13 -15.86 -9.98
C LYS A 91 -11.70 -14.45 -10.07
N GLY A 92 -11.40 -13.71 -11.13
CA GLY A 92 -11.76 -12.29 -11.26
C GLY A 92 -11.06 -11.41 -10.24
N TRP A 93 -9.85 -11.75 -9.82
CA TRP A 93 -9.05 -10.97 -8.88
C TRP A 93 -8.49 -9.72 -9.56
N ILE A 94 -8.77 -8.56 -8.96
CA ILE A 94 -8.31 -7.27 -9.49
C ILE A 94 -7.05 -6.83 -8.75
N VAL A 95 -5.92 -6.92 -9.42
CA VAL A 95 -4.72 -6.15 -9.06
C VAL A 95 -4.87 -4.72 -9.63
N ASP A 96 -4.30 -3.73 -8.96
CA ASP A 96 -4.42 -2.30 -9.33
C ASP A 96 -4.23 -2.08 -10.85
N GLU A 97 -4.96 -1.13 -11.46
CA GLU A 97 -4.86 -0.76 -12.89
C GLU A 97 -3.43 -0.42 -13.33
N LEU A 98 -2.55 -0.08 -12.38
CA LEU A 98 -1.13 0.17 -12.61
C LEU A 98 -0.34 -1.09 -13.03
N TYR A 99 -0.81 -2.29 -12.67
CA TYR A 99 -0.15 -3.54 -13.02
C TYR A 99 -0.75 -4.16 -14.27
N GLY A 100 0.11 -4.56 -15.20
CA GLY A 100 -0.32 -5.26 -16.42
C GLY A 100 -0.76 -6.70 -16.20
N SER A 101 -0.45 -7.31 -15.04
CA SER A 101 -0.81 -8.69 -14.70
C SER A 101 -0.68 -8.94 -13.19
N ALA A 102 -1.32 -10.01 -12.70
CA ALA A 102 -1.24 -10.43 -11.30
C ALA A 102 0.18 -10.90 -10.92
N SER A 103 0.84 -11.63 -11.83
CA SER A 103 2.23 -12.04 -11.71
C SER A 103 3.20 -10.86 -11.64
N GLY A 104 2.92 -9.78 -12.38
CA GLY A 104 3.68 -8.52 -12.32
C GLY A 104 3.59 -7.84 -10.96
N PHE A 105 2.39 -7.80 -10.37
CA PHE A 105 2.21 -7.34 -8.98
C PHE A 105 3.01 -8.19 -7.99
N VAL A 106 2.94 -9.52 -8.10
CA VAL A 106 3.69 -10.43 -7.21
C VAL A 106 5.20 -10.18 -7.33
N GLN A 107 5.73 -10.01 -8.54
CA GLN A 107 7.16 -9.73 -8.76
C GLN A 107 7.60 -8.43 -8.09
N ASP A 108 6.82 -7.35 -8.25
CA ASP A 108 7.11 -6.06 -7.62
C ASP A 108 7.16 -6.17 -6.09
N ILE A 109 6.24 -6.94 -5.49
CA ILE A 109 6.26 -7.24 -4.06
C ILE A 109 7.46 -8.10 -3.66
N CYS A 110 7.81 -9.11 -4.45
CA CYS A 110 8.99 -9.94 -4.23
C CYS A 110 10.30 -9.10 -4.21
N ASP A 111 10.40 -8.10 -5.09
CA ASP A 111 11.54 -7.18 -5.20
C ASP A 111 11.55 -6.12 -4.09
N SER A 112 10.37 -5.70 -3.63
CA SER A 112 10.21 -4.74 -2.54
C SER A 112 10.47 -5.32 -1.15
N LEU A 113 10.07 -6.57 -0.89
CA LEU A 113 10.22 -7.24 0.40
C LEU A 113 11.62 -7.18 1.05
N PRO A 114 12.75 -7.29 0.32
CA PRO A 114 14.08 -7.17 0.91
C PRO A 114 14.50 -5.75 1.30
N VAL A 115 13.84 -4.69 0.80
CA VAL A 115 14.31 -3.29 0.93
C VAL A 115 13.30 -2.35 1.58
N SER A 116 12.00 -2.57 1.36
CA SER A 116 10.95 -1.66 1.82
C SER A 116 10.78 -1.72 3.33
N ALA A 117 10.83 -0.55 3.98
CA ALA A 117 10.61 -0.36 5.42
C ALA A 117 11.42 -1.32 6.33
N VAL A 118 12.59 -1.80 5.90
CA VAL A 118 13.46 -2.75 6.66
C VAL A 118 13.81 -2.27 8.06
N ASP A 119 13.90 -0.96 8.23
CA ASP A 119 14.28 -0.33 9.49
C ASP A 119 13.10 0.04 10.37
N GLY A 120 11.85 -0.11 9.90
CA GLY A 120 10.66 0.35 10.62
C GLY A 120 9.60 -0.72 10.87
N ALA A 121 9.57 -1.80 10.08
CA ALA A 121 8.52 -2.80 10.16
C ALA A 121 9.05 -4.22 9.92
N SER A 122 8.44 -5.19 10.59
CA SER A 122 8.63 -6.58 10.18
C SER A 122 8.07 -6.80 8.77
N ARG A 123 8.53 -7.83 8.06
CA ARG A 123 8.05 -8.13 6.69
C ARG A 123 6.53 -8.36 6.62
N PRO A 124 5.95 -9.22 7.47
CA PRO A 124 4.49 -9.37 7.49
C PRO A 124 3.75 -8.11 7.93
N GLN A 125 4.34 -7.28 8.82
CA GLN A 125 3.75 -5.99 9.20
C GLN A 125 3.70 -5.04 8.01
N TRP A 126 4.79 -4.89 7.26
CA TRP A 126 4.80 -4.04 6.07
C TRP A 126 3.73 -4.47 5.07
N LEU A 127 3.64 -5.77 4.77
CA LEU A 127 2.59 -6.31 3.89
C LEU A 127 1.19 -5.95 4.40
N ALA A 128 0.89 -6.24 5.66
CA ALA A 128 -0.45 -6.07 6.22
C ALA A 128 -0.85 -4.61 6.43
N GLU A 129 0.09 -3.71 6.75
CA GLU A 129 -0.22 -2.34 7.19
C GLU A 129 0.01 -1.28 6.10
N SER A 130 0.63 -1.63 4.97
CA SER A 130 0.83 -0.71 3.83
C SER A 130 -0.19 -0.87 2.70
N GLY A 131 -1.26 -1.65 2.92
CA GLY A 131 -2.33 -1.88 1.96
C GLY A 131 -2.04 -2.97 0.91
N GLN A 132 -0.87 -3.62 0.96
CA GLN A 132 -0.48 -4.67 -0.01
C GLN A 132 -1.31 -5.95 0.10
N MET A 133 -2.06 -6.09 1.20
CA MET A 133 -2.95 -7.22 1.45
C MET A 133 -4.43 -6.85 1.29
N ASP A 134 -4.74 -5.62 0.85
CA ASP A 134 -6.13 -5.16 0.75
C ASP A 134 -6.84 -5.75 -0.48
N GLY A 135 -8.13 -6.04 -0.34
CA GLY A 135 -8.93 -6.60 -1.44
C GLY A 135 -8.35 -7.91 -1.99
N ASP A 136 -8.29 -8.03 -3.32
CA ASP A 136 -7.81 -9.24 -3.98
C ASP A 136 -6.27 -9.37 -3.96
N HIS A 137 -5.55 -8.29 -3.60
CA HIS A 137 -4.08 -8.31 -3.55
C HIS A 137 -3.58 -9.40 -2.60
N GLY A 138 -4.23 -9.55 -1.44
CA GLY A 138 -3.88 -10.59 -0.47
C GLY A 138 -3.98 -12.01 -1.02
N GLU A 139 -5.01 -12.30 -1.81
CA GLU A 139 -5.22 -13.62 -2.43
C GLU A 139 -4.17 -13.90 -3.52
N VAL A 140 -3.92 -12.90 -4.36
CA VAL A 140 -2.86 -12.96 -5.39
C VAL A 140 -1.50 -13.21 -4.75
N LEU A 141 -1.16 -12.53 -3.65
CA LEU A 141 0.11 -12.75 -2.94
C LEU A 141 0.17 -14.13 -2.28
N LEU A 142 -0.93 -14.64 -1.72
CA LEU A 142 -0.98 -15.95 -1.09
C LEU A 142 -0.70 -17.09 -2.08
N VAL A 143 -1.11 -16.93 -3.34
CA VAL A 143 -0.81 -17.89 -4.42
C VAL A 143 0.55 -17.63 -5.06
N GLY A 144 0.86 -16.38 -5.38
CA GLY A 144 2.00 -16.02 -6.20
C GLY A 144 3.33 -16.05 -5.48
N VAL A 145 3.41 -15.54 -4.24
CA VAL A 145 4.70 -15.48 -3.50
C VAL A 145 5.32 -16.87 -3.28
N PRO A 146 4.56 -17.93 -2.93
CA PRO A 146 5.13 -19.28 -2.87
C PRO A 146 5.73 -19.79 -4.19
N LYS A 147 5.25 -19.31 -5.34
CA LYS A 147 5.74 -19.70 -6.66
C LYS A 147 6.95 -18.85 -7.09
N LEU A 148 6.88 -17.52 -6.95
CA LEU A 148 7.89 -16.61 -7.51
C LEU A 148 9.01 -16.24 -6.51
N CYS A 149 8.71 -16.12 -5.21
CA CYS A 149 9.71 -15.81 -4.19
C CYS A 149 9.47 -16.57 -2.87
N PRO A 150 9.62 -17.91 -2.88
CA PRO A 150 9.18 -18.79 -1.79
C PRO A 150 9.76 -18.47 -0.41
N LYS A 151 10.94 -17.82 -0.33
CA LYS A 151 11.54 -17.34 0.92
C LYS A 151 10.59 -16.47 1.75
N TRP A 152 9.64 -15.79 1.10
CA TRP A 152 8.69 -14.88 1.76
C TRP A 152 7.32 -15.48 2.04
N SER A 153 7.08 -16.75 1.67
CA SER A 153 5.77 -17.42 1.88
C SER A 153 5.28 -17.34 3.32
N LYS A 154 6.18 -17.43 4.29
CA LYS A 154 5.84 -17.32 5.72
C LYS A 154 5.35 -15.91 6.06
N ALA A 155 6.00 -14.87 5.53
CA ALA A 155 5.63 -13.48 5.81
C ALA A 155 4.23 -13.17 5.25
N VAL A 156 3.92 -13.59 4.02
CA VAL A 156 2.59 -13.38 3.44
C VAL A 156 1.50 -14.10 4.23
N LYS A 157 1.73 -15.35 4.65
CA LYS A 157 0.78 -16.09 5.50
C LYS A 157 0.56 -15.41 6.86
N GLN A 158 1.62 -14.88 7.46
CA GLN A 158 1.53 -14.15 8.71
C GLN A 158 0.73 -12.86 8.53
N ALA A 159 1.01 -12.08 7.48
CA ALA A 159 0.27 -10.87 7.11
C ALA A 159 -1.22 -11.16 6.91
N ALA A 160 -1.55 -12.14 6.07
CA ALA A 160 -2.93 -12.55 5.80
C ALA A 160 -3.68 -13.00 7.07
N SER A 161 -2.98 -13.64 8.01
CA SER A 161 -3.59 -14.09 9.26
C SER A 161 -3.75 -13.00 10.32
N GLY A 162 -3.17 -11.82 10.12
CA GLY A 162 -3.05 -10.79 11.16
C GLY A 162 -2.16 -11.18 12.35
N ARG A 163 -1.46 -12.32 12.27
CA ARG A 163 -0.60 -12.85 13.34
C ARG A 163 0.86 -12.69 12.96
N TYR A 164 1.39 -11.52 13.28
CA TYR A 164 2.79 -11.19 13.07
C TYR A 164 3.37 -10.39 14.22
N GLU A 165 4.70 -10.43 14.33
CA GLU A 165 5.40 -9.51 15.21
C GLU A 165 5.32 -8.12 14.64
N ARG A 166 4.88 -7.19 15.47
CA ARG A 166 4.87 -5.79 15.15
C ARG A 166 6.10 -5.11 15.74
N TRP A 167 6.79 -4.33 14.91
CA TRP A 167 7.88 -3.48 15.32
C TRP A 167 7.38 -2.03 15.39
N PHE A 168 7.97 -1.25 16.29
CA PHE A 168 7.55 0.13 16.56
C PHE A 168 8.74 1.07 16.35
N GLY A 169 8.59 2.02 15.44
CA GLY A 169 9.58 3.09 15.25
C GLY A 169 9.36 4.23 16.25
N ASP A 170 9.98 5.37 15.97
CA ASP A 170 9.71 6.61 16.70
C ASP A 170 8.25 7.04 16.57
N GLY A 171 7.76 7.73 17.60
CA GLY A 171 6.38 8.17 17.72
C GLY A 171 5.83 7.98 19.12
N THR A 172 4.55 8.31 19.27
CA THR A 172 3.79 8.12 20.52
C THR A 172 2.70 7.10 20.28
N TYR A 173 2.67 6.06 21.11
CA TYR A 173 1.74 4.95 21.01
C TYR A 173 0.94 4.80 22.30
N VAL A 174 -0.38 4.67 22.16
CA VAL A 174 -1.25 4.29 23.27
C VAL A 174 -0.94 2.85 23.68
N VAL A 175 -0.78 2.59 24.97
CA VAL A 175 -0.53 1.24 25.49
C VAL A 175 -1.86 0.50 25.63
N SER A 176 -2.04 -0.56 24.84
CA SER A 176 -3.25 -1.38 24.89
C SER A 176 -3.02 -2.75 24.25
N ALA A 177 -3.59 -3.79 24.86
CA ALA A 177 -3.67 -5.12 24.25
C ALA A 177 -4.88 -5.28 23.31
N LYS A 178 -5.82 -4.32 23.30
CA LYS A 178 -7.00 -4.34 22.43
C LYS A 178 -6.61 -3.82 21.05
N THR A 179 -6.81 -4.64 20.03
CA THR A 179 -6.73 -4.19 18.64
C THR A 179 -7.95 -3.30 18.32
N PRO A 180 -7.76 -2.09 17.78
CA PRO A 180 -8.86 -1.25 17.34
C PRO A 180 -9.59 -1.89 16.15
N THR A 181 -10.87 -1.57 16.04
CA THR A 181 -11.74 -1.90 14.91
C THR A 181 -11.32 -1.13 13.66
N ALA A 182 -11.77 -1.58 12.49
CA ALA A 182 -11.50 -0.88 11.23
C ALA A 182 -12.08 0.54 11.24
N GLU A 183 -13.22 0.73 11.92
CA GLU A 183 -13.86 2.02 12.14
C GLU A 183 -12.98 2.94 13.00
N GLU A 184 -12.52 2.48 14.17
CA GLU A 184 -11.60 3.23 15.06
C GLU A 184 -10.32 3.68 14.31
N LEU A 185 -9.74 2.79 13.49
CA LEU A 185 -8.58 3.13 12.65
C LEU A 185 -8.92 4.17 11.58
N SER A 186 -10.11 4.12 11.00
CA SER A 186 -10.57 5.08 9.98
C SER A 186 -10.81 6.49 10.54
N GLU A 187 -11.09 6.59 11.84
CA GLU A 187 -11.22 7.86 12.57
C GLU A 187 -9.88 8.47 12.98
N GLY A 188 -8.77 7.82 12.61
CA GLY A 188 -7.42 8.32 12.84
C GLY A 188 -6.79 7.85 14.15
N GLU A 189 -7.40 6.87 14.84
CA GLU A 189 -6.71 6.22 15.95
C GLU A 189 -5.49 5.47 15.42
N GLY A 190 -4.31 5.85 15.91
CA GLY A 190 -3.09 5.09 15.68
C GLY A 190 -3.21 3.71 16.31
N LEU A 191 -2.56 2.71 15.72
CA LEU A 191 -2.56 1.38 16.31
C LEU A 191 -1.78 1.36 17.65
N PRO A 192 -2.30 0.69 18.70
CA PRO A 192 -1.67 0.68 20.01
C PRO A 192 -0.43 -0.21 20.04
N ILE A 193 0.42 0.06 21.04
CA ILE A 193 1.51 -0.84 21.44
C ILE A 193 1.04 -1.76 22.58
N PRO A 194 1.12 -3.10 22.42
CA PRO A 194 0.77 -4.01 23.49
C PRO A 194 1.74 -3.93 24.67
N PRO A 195 1.29 -4.20 25.91
CA PRO A 195 2.19 -4.40 27.04
C PRO A 195 3.18 -5.52 26.75
N GLY A 196 4.43 -5.36 27.18
CA GLY A 196 5.50 -6.32 26.92
C GLY A 196 6.89 -5.71 27.05
N THR A 197 7.91 -6.53 26.80
CA THR A 197 9.30 -6.08 26.77
C THR A 197 9.74 -5.87 25.33
N TYR A 198 10.32 -4.72 25.06
CA TYR A 198 10.78 -4.29 23.75
C TYR A 198 12.26 -3.93 23.81
N ARG A 199 12.97 -4.18 22.72
CA ARG A 199 14.39 -3.87 22.60
C ARG A 199 14.67 -3.15 21.28
N ALA A 200 15.33 -2.01 21.40
CA ALA A 200 15.94 -1.28 20.30
C ALA A 200 17.42 -1.65 20.23
N GLN A 201 17.92 -2.04 19.06
CA GLN A 201 19.33 -2.42 18.85
C GLN A 201 19.88 -1.74 17.60
N GLY A 202 21.14 -1.33 17.68
CA GLY A 202 21.81 -0.53 16.65
C GLY A 202 22.51 0.67 17.27
N GLN A 203 23.32 1.37 16.49
CA GLN A 203 23.93 2.62 16.94
C GLN A 203 22.82 3.68 17.05
N MET A 204 22.62 4.20 18.27
CA MET A 204 21.64 5.23 18.58
C MET A 204 22.36 6.40 19.23
N GLU A 205 22.05 7.60 18.77
CA GLU A 205 22.54 8.87 19.32
C GLU A 205 21.35 9.71 19.75
N ASP A 206 21.43 10.27 20.96
CA ASP A 206 20.37 11.07 21.57
C ASP A 206 18.98 10.43 21.52
N CYS A 207 18.91 9.09 21.67
CA CYS A 207 17.66 8.34 21.74
C CYS A 207 16.92 8.70 23.02
N TYR A 208 15.75 9.31 22.88
CA TYR A 208 14.85 9.58 23.97
C TYR A 208 13.71 8.56 23.96
N TRP A 209 13.38 8.01 25.12
CA TRP A 209 12.16 7.25 25.29
C TRP A 209 11.52 7.55 26.63
N GLU A 210 10.19 7.41 26.70
CA GLU A 210 9.43 7.56 27.93
C GLU A 210 8.23 6.62 27.97
N ARG A 211 7.85 6.27 29.20
CA ARG A 211 6.59 5.64 29.56
C ARG A 211 5.82 6.62 30.43
N THR A 212 4.56 6.85 30.12
CA THR A 212 3.69 7.73 30.90
C THR A 212 2.48 6.99 31.44
N SER A 213 1.90 7.50 32.53
CA SER A 213 0.63 7.04 33.08
C SER A 213 -0.53 7.45 32.17
N LYS A 214 -1.73 6.90 32.39
CA LYS A 214 -2.95 7.37 31.69
C LYS A 214 -3.28 8.84 31.97
N GLY A 215 -2.77 9.40 33.07
CA GLY A 215 -2.88 10.82 33.41
C GLY A 215 -1.80 11.70 32.78
N GLY A 216 -0.81 11.10 32.09
CA GLY A 216 0.30 11.80 31.45
C GLY A 216 1.54 11.97 32.34
N ASP A 217 1.53 11.47 33.58
CA ASP A 217 2.71 11.53 34.45
C ASP A 217 3.81 10.60 33.92
N ILE A 218 5.06 11.07 33.90
CA ILE A 218 6.19 10.22 33.52
C ILE A 218 6.39 9.13 34.57
N ILE A 219 6.35 7.87 34.13
CA ILE A 219 6.64 6.69 34.94
C ILE A 219 8.15 6.42 34.90
N ASP A 220 8.71 6.45 33.70
CA ASP A 220 10.13 6.18 33.44
C ASP A 220 10.54 6.82 32.11
N ASN A 221 11.75 7.34 32.03
CA ASN A 221 12.29 7.89 30.79
C ASN A 221 13.81 7.89 30.81
N GLN A 222 14.40 7.99 29.62
CA GLN A 222 15.84 8.18 29.48
C GLN A 222 16.17 8.91 28.18
N LEU A 223 17.11 9.86 28.27
CA LEU A 223 17.86 10.36 27.11
C LEU A 223 19.20 9.63 27.05
N ALA A 224 19.34 8.67 26.14
CA ALA A 224 20.56 7.94 25.90
C ALA A 224 21.37 8.66 24.81
N THR A 225 22.38 9.43 25.21
CA THR A 225 23.23 10.19 24.28
C THR A 225 24.05 9.30 23.35
N SER A 226 24.40 8.10 23.79
CA SER A 226 24.99 7.05 22.96
C SER A 226 24.63 5.67 23.50
N ALA A 227 24.04 4.82 22.67
CA ALA A 227 23.68 3.45 23.04
C ALA A 227 23.76 2.48 21.85
N GLN A 228 23.99 1.20 22.16
CA GLN A 228 23.94 0.11 21.17
C GLN A 228 22.73 -0.80 21.34
N SER A 229 22.14 -0.81 22.54
CA SER A 229 20.98 -1.62 22.89
C SER A 229 20.26 -1.00 24.07
N ILE A 230 18.96 -0.81 23.96
CA ILE A 230 18.08 -0.32 25.04
C ILE A 230 16.91 -1.29 25.14
N THR A 231 16.55 -1.73 26.35
CA THR A 231 15.42 -2.62 26.60
C THR A 231 14.45 -1.94 27.57
N VAL A 232 13.18 -1.89 27.21
CA VAL A 232 12.11 -1.25 27.98
C VAL A 232 11.00 -2.28 28.20
N THR A 233 10.46 -2.33 29.41
CA THR A 233 9.25 -3.13 29.71
C THR A 233 8.08 -2.20 29.91
N ILE A 234 7.09 -2.28 29.02
CA ILE A 234 5.85 -1.50 29.03
C ILE A 234 4.80 -2.31 29.79
N ALA A 235 4.29 -1.76 30.89
CA ALA A 235 3.29 -2.42 31.72
C ALA A 235 1.88 -2.14 31.19
N ALA A 236 0.93 -3.05 31.49
CA ALA A 236 -0.47 -2.87 31.09
C ALA A 236 -1.18 -1.67 31.75
N SER A 237 -0.59 -1.14 32.83
CA SER A 237 -1.06 0.06 33.53
C SER A 237 -0.58 1.37 32.88
N ASP A 238 0.40 1.31 31.99
CA ASP A 238 0.92 2.50 31.31
C ASP A 238 -0.16 3.10 30.41
N GLY A 239 -0.05 4.41 30.17
CA GLY A 239 -0.90 5.15 29.26
C GLY A 239 -0.32 5.18 27.85
N GLN A 240 0.92 5.68 27.73
CA GLN A 240 1.59 5.83 26.44
C GLN A 240 3.07 5.43 26.53
N PHE A 241 3.61 5.02 25.40
CA PHE A 241 5.04 4.88 25.15
C PHE A 241 5.43 5.83 24.03
N THR A 242 6.46 6.64 24.25
CA THR A 242 6.98 7.58 23.27
C THR A 242 8.46 7.32 23.06
N SER A 243 8.92 7.35 21.80
CA SER A 243 10.35 7.37 21.49
C SER A 243 10.69 8.30 20.34
N GLU A 244 11.90 8.85 20.40
CA GLU A 244 12.49 9.72 19.38
C GLU A 244 13.96 9.42 19.19
N ARG A 245 14.41 9.35 17.93
CA ARG A 245 15.79 9.05 17.52
C ARG A 245 16.30 7.72 18.07
N CYS A 246 15.40 6.77 18.25
CA CYS A 246 15.74 5.43 18.68
C CYS A 246 15.75 4.47 17.49
N ALA A 247 16.50 3.37 17.60
CA ALA A 247 16.32 2.26 16.68
C ALA A 247 14.95 1.61 16.90
N VAL A 248 14.48 0.86 15.90
CA VAL A 248 13.17 0.22 15.96
C VAL A 248 13.04 -0.71 17.17
N TRP A 249 11.94 -0.57 17.90
CA TRP A 249 11.60 -1.37 19.06
C TRP A 249 10.98 -2.69 18.63
N LYS A 250 11.70 -3.79 18.92
CA LYS A 250 11.25 -5.16 18.60
C LYS A 250 10.81 -5.88 19.87
N PRO A 251 9.71 -6.64 19.85
CA PRO A 251 9.33 -7.48 20.98
C PRO A 251 10.47 -8.43 21.36
N VAL A 252 10.73 -8.57 22.65
CA VAL A 252 11.64 -9.58 23.20
C VAL A 252 10.84 -10.87 23.43
N LYS A 253 11.36 -11.98 22.95
CA LYS A 253 10.80 -13.33 23.13
C LYS A 253 11.54 -14.09 24.21
#